data_AF-A0A645GFP1-F1
#
_entry.id   AF-A0A645GFP1-F1
#
_cell.length_a   1.000
_cell.length_b   1.000
_cell.length_c   1.000
_cell.angle_alpha   90.00
_cell.angle_beta   90.00
_cell.angle_gamma   90.00
#
_symmetry.space_group_name_H-M   'P 1'
#
loop_
_entity.id
_entity.type
_entity.pdbx_description
1 polymer ?
#
loop_
_entity_poly.entity_id
_entity_poly.type
_entity_poly.pdbx_seq_one_letter_code
_entity_poly.pdbx_strand_id
1 'polypeptide(L)'
;MLRFISRTSYYAEVLYDFLDKNRITNAIHYTYWFDHHATLLSILKSKNKIQYFISRAHGYDLYNERREEGYIPFRKLQLQYATKLYLVSKNGLNYITEKYPEYQAKYKLSYLGINNDIASTEGRQTPLAGFFEYQSFEINKGFTIQYFCG
;
A
#
# COMPACT_ATOMS: atom_id res chain seq x y z
N MET A 1 -15.36 15.14 -2.23
CA MET A 1 -15.08 14.08 -3.23
C MET A 1 -14.26 14.57 -4.43
N LEU A 2 -14.69 15.59 -5.18
CA LEU A 2 -13.94 16.15 -6.35
C LEU A 2 -12.49 16.58 -6.03
N ARG A 3 -12.28 17.31 -4.93
CA ARG A 3 -10.93 17.71 -4.49
C ARG A 3 -10.00 16.52 -4.25
N PHE A 4 -10.53 15.42 -3.72
CA PHE A 4 -9.76 14.21 -3.47
C PHE A 4 -9.33 13.53 -4.78
N ILE A 5 -10.25 13.41 -5.73
CA ILE A 5 -9.97 12.80 -7.05
C ILE A 5 -8.93 13.62 -7.81
N SER A 6 -9.09 14.95 -7.85
CA SER A 6 -8.15 15.85 -8.52
C SER A 6 -6.75 15.74 -7.90
N ARG A 7 -6.64 15.82 -6.56
CA ARG A 7 -5.35 15.65 -5.87
C ARG A 7 -4.73 14.28 -6.14
N THR A 8 -5.49 13.20 -5.99
CA THR A 8 -4.98 11.84 -6.19
C THR A 8 -4.50 11.63 -7.62
N SER A 9 -5.23 12.16 -8.60
CA SER A 9 -4.84 12.09 -10.02
C SER A 9 -3.56 12.89 -10.27
N TYR A 10 -3.45 14.10 -9.72
CA TYR A 10 -2.24 14.91 -9.81
C TYR A 10 -1.02 14.20 -9.20
N TYR A 11 -1.15 13.65 -7.98
CA TYR A 11 -0.06 12.91 -7.34
C TYR A 11 0.31 11.62 -8.09
N ALA A 12 -0.65 10.98 -8.77
CA ALA A 12 -0.34 9.85 -9.64
C ALA A 12 0.57 10.28 -10.80
N GLU A 13 0.26 11.40 -11.47
CA GLU A 13 1.12 11.91 -12.55
C GLU A 13 2.51 12.31 -12.02
N VAL A 14 2.59 13.03 -10.90
CA VAL A 14 3.88 13.37 -10.26
C VAL A 14 4.71 12.14 -9.94
N LEU A 15 4.08 11.08 -9.39
CA LEU A 15 4.78 9.83 -9.13
C LEU A 15 5.26 9.19 -10.44
N TYR A 16 4.43 9.16 -11.47
CA TYR A 16 4.83 8.59 -12.75
C TYR A 16 6.02 9.33 -13.37
N ASP A 17 6.00 10.66 -13.36
CA ASP A 17 7.11 11.47 -13.88
C ASP A 17 8.41 11.17 -13.12
N PHE A 18 8.32 10.96 -11.79
CA PHE A 18 9.46 10.51 -11.01
C PHE A 18 9.95 9.11 -11.43
N LEU A 19 9.05 8.15 -11.60
CA LEU A 19 9.42 6.79 -12.02
C LEU A 19 10.05 6.78 -13.41
N ASP A 20 9.47 7.50 -14.35
CA ASP A 20 9.93 7.61 -15.74
C ASP A 20 11.29 8.30 -15.82
N LYS A 21 11.45 9.46 -15.16
CA LYS A 21 12.72 10.20 -15.08
C LYS A 21 13.86 9.35 -14.52
N ASN A 22 13.56 8.47 -13.56
CA ASN A 22 14.54 7.57 -12.94
C ASN A 22 14.62 6.19 -13.62
N ARG A 23 13.92 5.98 -14.74
CA ARG A 23 13.88 4.72 -15.50
C ARG A 23 13.48 3.49 -14.67
N ILE A 24 12.60 3.68 -13.69
CA ILE A 24 12.12 2.61 -12.83
C ILE A 24 10.95 1.89 -13.52
N THR A 25 11.27 0.86 -14.30
CA THR A 25 10.31 0.16 -15.17
C THR A 25 9.98 -1.26 -14.70
N ASN A 26 10.86 -1.90 -13.94
CA ASN A 26 10.70 -3.26 -13.43
C ASN A 26 10.77 -3.28 -11.90
N ALA A 27 9.76 -2.68 -11.26
CA ALA A 27 9.66 -2.59 -9.82
C ALA A 27 8.33 -3.14 -9.30
N ILE A 28 8.37 -3.62 -8.06
CA ILE A 28 7.20 -3.89 -7.25
C ILE A 28 6.93 -2.64 -6.43
N HIS A 29 5.77 -2.02 -6.66
CA HIS A 29 5.33 -0.86 -5.89
C HIS A 29 4.63 -1.33 -4.62
N TYR A 30 5.02 -0.83 -3.45
CA TYR A 30 4.56 -1.34 -2.16
C TYR A 30 3.99 -0.25 -1.26
N THR A 31 2.73 -0.42 -0.84
CA THR A 31 2.11 0.44 0.18
C THR A 31 1.96 -0.32 1.49
N TYR A 32 2.35 0.33 2.59
CA TYR A 32 2.11 -0.23 3.91
C TYR A 32 0.61 -0.17 4.25
N TRP A 33 -0.04 0.98 4.08
CA TRP A 33 -1.48 1.12 4.28
C TRP A 33 -2.25 0.92 2.97
N PHE A 34 -3.41 0.26 3.01
CA PHE A 34 -4.33 0.05 1.89
C PHE A 34 -5.32 1.22 1.76
N ASP A 35 -4.75 2.41 1.54
CA ASP A 35 -5.43 3.69 1.64
C ASP A 35 -5.30 4.52 0.35
N HIS A 36 -5.25 5.84 0.47
CA HIS A 36 -5.11 6.75 -0.67
C HIS A 36 -3.87 6.49 -1.54
N HIS A 37 -2.76 5.95 -0.99
CA HIS A 37 -1.61 5.57 -1.80
C HIS A 37 -1.90 4.34 -2.67
N ALA A 38 -2.63 3.36 -2.13
CA ALA A 38 -3.10 2.22 -2.92
C ALA A 38 -4.04 2.69 -4.04
N THR A 39 -4.86 3.73 -3.80
CA THR A 39 -5.68 4.37 -4.85
C THR A 39 -4.82 4.99 -5.95
N LEU A 40 -3.76 5.72 -5.58
CA LEU A 40 -2.81 6.31 -6.51
C LEU A 40 -2.15 5.23 -7.39
N LEU A 41 -1.62 4.17 -6.78
CA LEU A 41 -1.01 3.06 -7.52
C LEU A 41 -2.02 2.32 -8.39
N SER A 42 -3.29 2.25 -7.97
CA SER A 42 -4.37 1.68 -8.79
C SER A 42 -4.64 2.51 -10.05
N ILE A 43 -4.57 3.84 -9.95
CA ILE A 43 -4.69 4.74 -11.10
C ILE A 43 -3.51 4.56 -12.07
N LEU A 44 -2.29 4.42 -11.55
CA LEU A 44 -1.13 4.14 -12.41
C LEU A 44 -1.24 2.78 -13.07
N LYS A 45 -1.67 1.76 -12.32
CA LYS A 45 -1.83 0.40 -12.83
C LYS A 45 -2.94 0.31 -13.88
N SER A 46 -4.05 1.04 -13.71
CA SER A 46 -5.14 1.09 -14.69
C SER A 46 -4.74 1.76 -16.00
N LYS A 47 -3.77 2.69 -15.94
CA LYS A 47 -3.17 3.35 -17.11
C LYS A 47 -1.97 2.58 -17.69
N ASN A 48 -1.68 1.36 -17.22
CA ASN A 48 -0.51 0.57 -17.59
C ASN A 48 0.85 1.26 -17.36
N LYS A 49 0.90 2.24 -16.45
CA LYS A 49 2.11 3.00 -16.10
C LYS A 49 3.04 2.26 -15.13
N ILE A 50 2.51 1.26 -14.42
CA ILE A 50 3.26 0.36 -13.54
C ILE A 50 2.84 -1.09 -13.77
N GLN A 51 3.74 -2.04 -13.51
CA GLN A 51 3.46 -3.46 -13.71
C GLN A 51 2.86 -4.15 -12.47
N TYR A 52 3.41 -3.91 -11.28
CA TYR A 52 2.97 -4.62 -10.08
C TYR A 52 2.86 -3.68 -8.90
N PHE A 53 1.77 -3.78 -8.17
CA PHE A 53 1.75 -3.20 -6.83
C PHE A 53 1.12 -4.15 -5.82
N ILE A 54 1.71 -4.18 -4.65
CA ILE A 54 1.24 -4.93 -3.49
C ILE A 54 0.98 -3.97 -2.34
N SER A 55 0.04 -4.33 -1.47
CA SER A 55 -0.22 -3.56 -0.26
C SER A 55 -0.31 -4.46 0.95
N ARG A 56 -0.06 -3.91 2.13
CA ARG A 56 -0.63 -4.46 3.37
C ARG A 56 -1.96 -3.76 3.68
N ALA A 57 -2.79 -4.44 4.47
CA ALA A 57 -3.99 -3.86 5.08
C ALA A 57 -4.00 -4.15 6.58
N HIS A 58 -4.29 -3.11 7.35
CA HIS A 58 -4.36 -3.09 8.81
C HIS A 58 -5.77 -2.72 9.25
N GLY A 59 -5.99 -2.56 10.56
CA GLY A 59 -7.34 -2.33 11.07
C GLY A 59 -8.07 -1.14 10.42
N TYR A 60 -7.47 0.05 10.47
CA TYR A 60 -8.15 1.29 10.07
C TYR A 60 -8.35 1.44 8.54
N ASP A 61 -7.44 0.88 7.76
CA ASP A 61 -7.45 0.80 6.31
C ASP A 61 -8.05 -0.52 5.80
N LEU A 62 -8.80 -1.26 6.62
CA LEU A 62 -9.47 -2.49 6.21
C LEU A 62 -10.96 -2.48 6.57
N TYR A 63 -11.24 -2.19 7.84
CA TYR A 63 -12.56 -2.25 8.43
C TYR A 63 -13.33 -0.95 8.17
N ASN A 64 -14.41 -1.04 7.40
CA ASN A 64 -15.29 0.09 7.09
C ASN A 64 -15.84 0.76 8.36
N GLU A 65 -16.23 -0.05 9.34
CA GLU A 65 -16.81 0.35 10.62
C GLU A 65 -15.85 1.13 11.52
N ARG A 66 -14.56 1.16 11.19
CA ARG A 66 -13.57 2.01 11.88
C ARG A 66 -13.45 3.40 11.28
N ARG A 67 -14.15 3.69 10.19
CA ARG A 67 -14.25 5.03 9.60
C ARG A 67 -15.56 5.67 10.00
N GLU A 68 -15.53 6.98 10.23
CA GLU A 68 -16.72 7.77 10.56
C GLU A 68 -17.80 7.65 9.49
N GLU A 69 -17.39 7.59 8.22
CA GLU A 69 -18.31 7.48 7.09
C GLU A 69 -18.82 6.05 6.85
N GLY A 70 -18.29 5.05 7.55
CA GLY A 70 -18.69 3.64 7.40
C GLY A 70 -18.27 3.00 6.07
N TYR A 71 -17.35 3.62 5.32
CA TYR A 71 -16.77 3.05 4.11
C TYR A 71 -15.35 3.53 3.84
N ILE A 72 -14.63 2.78 3.00
CA ILE A 72 -13.30 3.16 2.52
C ILE A 72 -13.40 3.58 1.05
N PRO A 73 -13.11 4.86 0.72
CA PRO A 73 -13.17 5.35 -0.65
C PRO A 73 -12.30 4.53 -1.61
N PHE A 74 -12.81 4.29 -2.82
CA PHE A 74 -12.11 3.58 -3.91
C PHE A 74 -11.70 2.13 -3.60
N ARG A 75 -12.24 1.50 -2.55
CA ARG A 75 -11.89 0.12 -2.19
C ARG A 75 -11.97 -0.88 -3.35
N LYS A 76 -13.03 -0.82 -4.16
CA LYS A 76 -13.16 -1.68 -5.35
C LYS A 76 -12.05 -1.45 -6.37
N LEU A 77 -11.70 -0.19 -6.64
CA LEU A 77 -10.61 0.16 -7.54
C LEU A 77 -9.26 -0.39 -7.02
N GLN A 78 -9.01 -0.21 -5.72
CA GLN A 78 -7.81 -0.71 -5.06
C GLN A 78 -7.68 -2.23 -5.20
N LEU A 79 -8.75 -2.96 -4.90
CA LEU A 79 -8.78 -4.42 -4.99
C LEU A 79 -8.68 -4.92 -6.44
N GLN A 80 -9.32 -4.22 -7.38
CA GLN A 80 -9.28 -4.53 -8.80
C GLN A 80 -7.85 -4.50 -9.34
N TYR A 81 -7.03 -3.52 -8.95
CA TYR A 81 -5.70 -3.33 -9.51
C TYR A 81 -4.54 -3.84 -8.65
N ALA A 82 -4.76 -4.09 -7.36
CA ALA A 82 -3.75 -4.73 -6.52
C ALA A 82 -3.31 -6.07 -7.10
N THR A 83 -2.00 -6.33 -7.10
CA THR A 83 -1.43 -7.63 -7.47
C THR A 83 -1.63 -8.63 -6.33
N LYS A 84 -1.30 -8.22 -5.11
CA LYS A 84 -1.58 -8.94 -3.86
C LYS A 84 -1.90 -7.96 -2.74
N LEU A 85 -2.79 -8.38 -1.84
CA LEU A 85 -3.08 -7.69 -0.59
C LEU A 85 -2.68 -8.61 0.57
N TYR A 86 -1.78 -8.12 1.42
CA TYR A 86 -1.27 -8.84 2.57
C TYR A 86 -1.99 -8.40 3.85
N LEU A 87 -2.68 -9.33 4.50
CA LEU A 87 -3.47 -9.08 5.69
C LEU A 87 -2.65 -9.41 6.93
N VAL A 88 -2.61 -8.49 7.88
CA VAL A 88 -1.79 -8.65 9.10
C VAL A 88 -2.47 -9.47 10.20
N SER A 89 -3.72 -9.92 9.98
CA SER A 89 -4.46 -10.73 10.93
C SER A 89 -5.43 -11.68 10.22
N LYS A 90 -5.74 -12.81 10.87
CA LYS A 90 -6.74 -13.77 10.38
C LYS A 90 -8.13 -13.15 10.32
N ASN A 91 -8.48 -12.31 11.30
CA ASN A 91 -9.74 -11.57 11.31
C ASN A 91 -9.85 -10.64 10.10
N GLY A 92 -8.76 -9.94 9.76
CA GLY A 92 -8.73 -9.07 8.59
C GLY A 92 -8.89 -9.84 7.28
N LEU A 93 -8.24 -11.01 7.17
CA LEU A 93 -8.41 -11.91 6.02
C LEU A 93 -9.86 -12.38 5.88
N ASN A 94 -10.47 -12.84 6.97
CA ASN A 94 -11.86 -13.29 6.96
C ASN A 94 -12.79 -12.15 6.53
N TYR A 95 -12.63 -10.97 7.15
CA TYR A 95 -13.44 -9.79 6.84
C TYR A 95 -13.40 -9.40 5.36
N ILE A 96 -12.21 -9.28 4.78
CA ILE A 96 -12.10 -8.86 3.37
C ILE A 96 -12.57 -9.95 2.40
N THR A 97 -12.39 -11.23 2.76
CA THR A 97 -12.85 -12.36 1.95
C THR A 97 -14.36 -12.43 1.92
N GLU A 98 -15.02 -12.23 3.06
CA GLU A 98 -16.49 -12.20 3.15
C GLU A 98 -17.08 -11.00 2.39
N LYS A 99 -16.46 -9.82 2.54
CA LYS A 99 -16.99 -8.57 1.98
C LYS A 99 -16.72 -8.39 0.49
N TYR A 100 -15.61 -8.93 0.00
CA TYR A 100 -15.16 -8.81 -1.40
C TYR A 100 -14.60 -10.15 -1.92
N PRO A 101 -15.45 -11.19 -2.03
CA PRO A 101 -15.03 -12.53 -2.41
C PRO A 101 -14.47 -12.59 -3.84
N GLU A 102 -14.86 -11.68 -4.72
CA GLU A 102 -14.42 -11.64 -6.12
C GLU A 102 -12.91 -11.42 -6.29
N TYR A 103 -12.21 -10.93 -5.24
CA TYR A 103 -10.76 -10.75 -5.24
C TYR A 103 -10.01 -11.70 -4.31
N GLN A 104 -10.65 -12.76 -3.80
CA GLN A 104 -10.06 -13.70 -2.84
C GLN A 104 -8.68 -14.22 -3.25
N ALA A 105 -8.47 -14.50 -4.54
CA ALA A 105 -7.20 -14.98 -5.08
C ALA A 105 -6.02 -14.01 -4.86
N LYS A 106 -6.29 -12.75 -4.53
CA LYS A 106 -5.29 -11.70 -4.26
C LYS A 106 -4.90 -11.62 -2.79
N TYR A 107 -5.68 -12.18 -1.89
CA TYR A 107 -5.48 -12.05 -0.45
C TYR A 107 -4.44 -13.04 0.06
N LYS A 108 -3.58 -12.59 0.96
CA LYS A 108 -2.61 -13.45 1.65
C LYS A 108 -2.43 -13.02 3.09
N LEU A 109 -2.48 -13.96 4.02
CA LEU A 109 -2.13 -13.71 5.42
C LEU A 109 -0.62 -13.52 5.56
N SER A 110 -0.19 -12.45 6.22
CA SER A 110 1.20 -12.17 6.58
C SER A 110 1.21 -11.29 7.83
N TYR A 111 1.38 -11.93 8.99
CA TYR A 111 1.48 -11.25 10.29
C TYR A 111 2.67 -10.28 10.33
N LEU A 112 2.54 -9.23 11.14
CA LEU A 112 3.68 -8.39 11.52
C LEU A 112 4.45 -9.15 12.60
N GLY A 113 5.61 -9.69 12.23
CA GLY A 113 6.52 -10.35 13.15
C GLY A 113 7.53 -9.36 13.72
N ILE A 114 7.90 -9.56 14.97
CA ILE A 114 9.13 -9.04 15.54
C ILE A 114 10.14 -10.18 15.42
N ASN A 115 11.33 -9.94 14.89
CA ASN A 115 12.40 -10.93 14.98
C ASN A 115 12.72 -11.09 16.46
N ASN A 116 12.64 -12.29 17.03
CA ASN A 116 12.93 -12.49 18.45
C ASN A 116 14.42 -12.24 18.81
N ASP A 117 15.25 -11.90 17.82
CA ASP A 117 16.68 -11.62 17.98
C ASP A 117 16.98 -10.24 18.59
N ILE A 118 15.97 -9.36 18.76
CA ILE A 118 16.13 -8.00 19.33
C ILE A 118 15.89 -7.92 20.84
N ALA A 119 15.75 -9.05 21.54
CA ALA A 119 15.64 -9.07 23.00
C ALA A 119 16.94 -8.76 23.77
N SER A 120 17.96 -8.17 23.13
CA SER A 120 19.28 -7.92 23.75
C SER A 120 20.01 -6.65 23.28
N THR A 121 19.32 -5.55 22.99
CA THR A 121 20.02 -4.25 22.92
C THR A 121 19.10 -3.06 23.17
N GLU A 122 19.27 -2.45 24.35
CA GLU A 122 18.69 -1.16 24.71
C GLU A 122 19.22 -0.02 23.83
N GLY A 123 18.36 0.98 23.60
CA GLY A 123 18.76 2.37 23.39
C GLY A 123 19.10 2.80 21.96
N ARG A 124 18.11 3.37 21.25
CA ARG A 124 18.40 4.50 20.35
C ARG A 124 17.19 5.41 20.15
N GLN A 125 17.42 6.70 20.41
CA GLN A 125 16.48 7.82 20.32
C GLN A 125 16.02 8.04 18.87
N THR A 126 14.75 8.43 18.69
CA THR A 126 14.15 8.81 17.41
C THR A 126 14.39 10.29 17.08
N PRO A 127 14.71 10.65 15.82
CA PRO A 127 14.49 12.00 15.33
C PRO A 127 13.07 12.18 14.80
N LEU A 128 12.56 13.41 14.99
CA LEU A 128 11.29 13.94 14.53
C LEU A 128 11.31 14.36 13.05
N ALA A 129 10.09 14.50 12.51
CA ALA A 129 9.64 15.35 11.40
C ALA A 129 9.54 14.69 10.02
N GLY A 130 8.33 14.84 9.45
CA GLY A 130 7.89 14.25 8.20
C GLY A 130 8.57 14.82 6.97
N PHE A 131 8.80 13.91 6.03
CA PHE A 131 8.99 14.12 4.61
C PHE A 131 8.40 12.87 3.91
N PHE A 132 7.76 13.03 2.76
CA PHE A 132 7.40 11.88 1.92
C PHE A 132 8.69 11.26 1.37
N GLU A 133 9.28 10.34 2.12
CA GLU A 133 10.50 9.64 1.73
C GLU A 133 10.13 8.35 1.00
N TYR A 134 10.41 8.30 -0.31
CA TYR A 134 10.35 7.06 -1.08
C TYR A 134 11.64 6.30 -0.86
N GLN A 135 11.56 5.14 -0.23
CA GLN A 135 12.73 4.30 -0.06
C GLN A 135 12.66 3.14 -1.05
N SER A 136 13.69 3.04 -1.87
CA SER A 136 13.91 1.88 -2.73
C SER A 136 14.74 0.83 -2.00
N PHE A 137 14.27 -0.41 -2.01
CA PHE A 137 15.00 -1.57 -1.50
C PHE A 137 15.06 -2.66 -2.55
N GLU A 138 16.24 -3.25 -2.73
CA GLU A 138 16.43 -4.39 -3.63
C GLU A 138 16.24 -5.69 -2.85
N ILE A 139 15.29 -6.54 -3.27
CA ILE A 139 15.08 -7.85 -2.63
C ILE A 139 14.96 -8.91 -3.74
N ASN A 140 15.91 -9.85 -3.78
CA ASN A 140 15.93 -11.03 -4.64
C ASN A 140 15.54 -10.78 -6.11
N LYS A 141 16.41 -10.08 -6.86
CA LYS A 141 16.32 -9.79 -8.31
C LYS A 141 15.20 -8.83 -8.75
N GLY A 142 14.58 -8.10 -7.81
CA GLY A 142 13.60 -7.06 -8.11
C GLY A 142 13.74 -5.83 -7.21
N PHE A 143 13.40 -4.66 -7.76
CA PHE A 143 13.39 -3.40 -7.03
C PHE A 143 12.03 -3.21 -6.36
N THR A 144 11.99 -2.95 -5.05
CA THR A 144 10.75 -2.60 -4.33
C THR A 144 10.78 -1.12 -4.01
N ILE A 145 9.74 -0.40 -4.40
CA ILE A 145 9.55 1.00 -4.00
C ILE A 145 8.53 1.03 -2.89
N GLN A 146 8.95 1.47 -1.70
CA GLN A 146 8.07 1.65 -0.57
C GLN A 146 7.57 3.09 -0.51
N TYR A 147 6.24 3.22 -0.41
CA TYR A 147 5.53 4.47 -0.27
C TYR A 147 5.23 4.68 1.21
N PHE A 148 6.02 5.52 1.90
CA PHE A 148 5.79 5.88 3.29
C PHE A 148 4.97 7.16 3.43
N CYS A 149 4.23 7.24 4.53
CA CYS A 149 3.61 8.47 5.02
C CYS A 149 4.37 8.88 6.29
N GLY A 150 4.84 10.12 6.34
CA GLY A 150 5.36 10.79 7.53
C GLY A 150 4.36 11.81 8.05
#